data_AF-A0A944P0H8-F1
#
_entry.id   AF-A0A944P0H8-F1
#
_cell.length_a   1.000
_cell.length_b   1.000
_cell.length_c   1.000
_cell.angle_alpha   90.00
_cell.angle_beta   90.00
_cell.angle_gamma   90.00
#
_symmetry.space_group_name_H-M   'P 1'
#
loop_
_entity.id
_entity.type
_entity.pdbx_description
1 polymer ?
#
loop_
_entity_poly.entity_id
_entity_poly.type
_entity_poly.pdbx_seq_one_letter_code
_entity_poly.pdbx_strand_id
1 'polypeptide(L)'
;MTRAQSLTLVAASAALLAPTTLPDASPPRPGAEVHARTAFEEVREKPGDDAVTAAGLLAKARDCAPVAPGRYRGDAGRPADIPVCGTPDAVFWKADLDVDCDGRPGARCNRATDPAFTASTAFTQSDGRPLDAERLPYIVVPGADAAWNHRDHGITGGSVAAVVYRDRVRYAVVGDVGPRGVVGEGSYALAEELGIRPDPRAGGVPSGVTYIVFKGSRVDTVEDRSAAERTGERLARRFLTAS
;
A
#
# COMPACT_ATOMS: atom_id res chain seq x y z
N MET A 1 2.74 18.68 59.71
CA MET A 1 4.10 18.28 60.13
C MET A 1 5.01 18.38 58.92
N THR A 2 5.93 19.32 58.98
CA THR A 2 6.85 19.77 57.93
C THR A 2 8.08 18.85 57.86
N ARG A 3 8.61 18.57 56.67
CA ARG A 3 10.05 18.31 56.51
C ARG A 3 10.53 18.74 55.12
N ALA A 4 11.35 19.78 55.12
CA ALA A 4 12.15 20.27 54.00
C ALA A 4 13.61 19.81 54.14
N GLN A 5 14.45 20.18 53.15
CA GLN A 5 15.93 20.25 53.12
C GLN A 5 16.65 19.02 52.50
N SER A 6 17.69 19.12 51.65
CA SER A 6 18.53 20.24 51.20
C SER A 6 19.37 19.88 49.94
N LEU A 7 19.81 20.91 49.21
CA LEU A 7 20.81 20.90 48.12
C LEU A 7 22.26 20.85 48.65
N THR A 8 23.19 20.31 47.85
CA THR A 8 24.63 20.63 47.94
C THR A 8 25.29 20.70 46.56
N LEU A 9 26.05 21.78 46.37
CA LEU A 9 26.86 22.21 45.22
C LEU A 9 28.33 22.16 45.64
N VAL A 10 29.25 21.65 44.81
CA VAL A 10 30.73 21.78 44.97
C VAL A 10 31.33 21.80 43.56
N ALA A 11 31.71 22.94 42.99
CA ALA A 11 32.95 23.74 43.12
C ALA A 11 34.09 23.30 42.17
N ALA A 12 34.58 24.30 41.42
CA ALA A 12 35.56 24.21 40.34
C ALA A 12 37.01 24.12 40.85
N SER A 13 37.94 23.75 39.95
CA SER A 13 39.37 24.01 40.12
C SER A 13 39.99 24.38 38.78
N ALA A 14 40.58 25.57 38.74
CA ALA A 14 41.41 26.08 37.67
C ALA A 14 42.85 26.21 38.18
N ALA A 15 43.83 25.89 37.34
CA ALA A 15 45.23 26.26 37.56
C ALA A 15 45.84 26.75 36.24
N LEU A 16 46.30 28.00 36.25
CA LEU A 16 47.13 28.65 35.22
C LEU A 16 48.59 28.20 35.34
N LEU A 17 49.36 28.28 34.24
CA LEU A 17 50.72 28.86 34.22
C LEU A 17 51.18 29.14 32.76
N ALA A 18 51.24 30.45 32.45
CA ALA A 18 52.11 31.31 31.62
C ALA A 18 53.08 30.79 30.50
N PRO A 19 53.53 31.69 29.58
CA PRO A 19 53.83 31.38 28.16
C PRO A 19 55.33 31.39 27.79
N THR A 20 55.65 30.86 26.60
CA THR A 20 56.93 31.09 25.90
C THR A 20 56.69 31.49 24.43
N THR A 21 57.60 32.31 23.91
CA THR A 21 57.52 33.18 22.74
C THR A 21 57.76 32.50 21.38
N LEU A 22 57.25 33.15 20.32
CA LEU A 22 57.29 32.82 18.87
C LEU A 22 58.72 32.70 18.29
N PRO A 23 58.88 32.08 17.10
CA PRO A 23 58.97 32.92 15.89
C PRO A 23 58.23 32.38 14.64
N ASP A 24 57.88 33.35 13.80
CA ASP A 24 57.27 33.25 12.48
C ASP A 24 58.27 32.76 11.42
N ALA A 25 57.87 31.79 10.59
CA ALA A 25 58.54 31.43 9.32
C ALA A 25 57.68 30.44 8.51
N SER A 26 57.06 30.89 7.41
CA SER A 26 56.46 30.01 6.38
C SER A 26 57.51 29.48 5.40
N PRO A 27 57.37 28.23 4.92
CA PRO A 27 57.37 27.96 3.46
C PRO A 27 56.34 26.84 3.06
N PRO A 28 56.22 26.31 1.81
CA PRO A 28 54.95 26.29 1.04
C PRO A 28 54.21 24.92 0.95
N ARG A 29 52.97 25.00 0.42
CA ARG A 29 51.87 24.01 0.10
C ARG A 29 52.28 22.64 -0.51
N PRO A 30 51.39 21.63 -0.76
CA PRO A 30 49.91 21.52 -0.57
C PRO A 30 49.37 20.19 0.03
N GLY A 31 48.13 20.19 0.54
CA GLY A 31 47.38 18.95 0.79
C GLY A 31 46.03 19.17 1.49
N ALA A 32 44.96 18.97 0.71
CA ALA A 32 43.57 18.65 1.04
C ALA A 32 43.00 18.92 2.46
N GLU A 33 41.92 19.71 2.53
CA GLU A 33 40.58 19.21 2.88
C GLU A 33 39.56 20.35 2.79
N VAL A 34 38.71 20.33 1.76
CA VAL A 34 37.56 21.23 1.63
C VAL A 34 36.33 20.41 1.91
N HIS A 35 35.57 20.78 2.94
CA HIS A 35 34.26 20.23 3.24
C HIS A 35 33.30 20.44 2.05
N ALA A 36 33.08 19.37 1.29
CA ALA A 36 32.00 19.30 0.32
C ALA A 36 30.68 19.03 1.07
N ARG A 37 29.83 20.05 1.13
CA ARG A 37 28.40 19.88 1.37
C ARG A 37 27.79 19.24 0.13
N THR A 38 27.65 17.92 0.12
CA THR A 38 26.82 17.24 -0.88
C THR A 38 25.35 17.50 -0.53
N ALA A 39 24.75 18.45 -1.24
CA ALA A 39 23.31 18.43 -1.46
C ALA A 39 22.99 17.11 -2.17
N PHE A 40 22.28 16.22 -1.50
CA PHE A 40 21.63 15.09 -2.15
C PHE A 40 20.45 15.65 -2.93
N GLU A 41 20.72 16.13 -4.13
CA GLU A 41 19.71 16.31 -5.15
C GLU A 41 19.20 14.90 -5.46
N GLU A 42 17.96 14.58 -5.03
CA GLU A 42 17.27 13.38 -5.47
C GLU A 42 17.23 13.41 -7.01
N VAL A 43 18.12 12.64 -7.63
CA VAL A 43 18.03 12.33 -9.05
C VAL A 43 16.71 11.59 -9.22
N ARG A 44 15.66 12.33 -9.61
CA ARG A 44 14.44 11.73 -10.15
C ARG A 44 14.82 11.12 -11.49
N GLU A 45 15.30 9.88 -11.43
CA GLU A 45 15.47 9.05 -12.60
C GLU A 45 14.12 9.04 -13.33
N LYS A 46 14.11 9.54 -14.57
CA LYS A 46 12.91 9.49 -15.40
C LYS A 46 12.53 8.02 -15.52
N PRO A 47 11.27 7.64 -15.25
CA PRO A 47 10.84 6.27 -15.48
C PRO A 47 11.20 5.91 -16.91
N GLY A 48 11.95 4.82 -17.11
CA GLY A 48 12.25 4.32 -18.45
C GLY A 48 10.95 4.06 -19.22
N ASP A 49 11.00 4.01 -20.55
CA ASP A 49 9.81 3.85 -21.40
C ASP A 49 8.98 2.58 -21.07
N ASP A 50 9.57 1.61 -20.37
CA ASP A 50 8.95 0.35 -19.90
C ASP A 50 8.41 0.40 -18.46
N ALA A 51 8.46 1.55 -17.79
CA ALA A 51 8.02 1.67 -16.40
C ALA A 51 6.49 1.56 -16.28
N VAL A 52 6.00 0.78 -15.30
CA VAL A 52 4.58 0.75 -14.96
C VAL A 52 4.23 2.06 -14.26
N THR A 53 3.44 2.90 -14.93
CA THR A 53 2.95 4.15 -14.36
C THR A 53 1.46 4.07 -14.04
N ALA A 54 1.03 4.79 -13.01
CA ALA A 54 -0.40 4.97 -12.69
C ALA A 54 -1.16 5.50 -13.91
N ALA A 55 -0.61 6.50 -14.60
CA ALA A 55 -1.21 7.08 -15.81
C ALA A 55 -1.40 6.04 -16.92
N GLY A 56 -0.41 5.17 -17.18
CA GLY A 56 -0.53 4.09 -18.16
C GLY A 56 -1.63 3.09 -17.80
N LEU A 57 -1.68 2.66 -16.53
CA LEU A 57 -2.69 1.70 -16.07
C LEU A 57 -4.09 2.30 -16.14
N LEU A 58 -4.26 3.56 -15.72
CA LEU A 58 -5.54 4.27 -15.80
C LEU A 58 -5.97 4.51 -17.26
N ALA A 59 -5.04 4.74 -18.18
CA ALA A 59 -5.36 4.86 -19.61
C ALA A 59 -5.90 3.54 -20.17
N LYS A 60 -5.28 2.40 -19.82
CA LYS A 60 -5.78 1.06 -20.20
C LYS A 60 -7.10 0.68 -19.54
N ALA A 61 -7.35 1.16 -18.33
CA ALA A 61 -8.58 0.92 -17.56
C ALA A 61 -9.63 2.04 -17.74
N ARG A 62 -9.53 2.88 -18.77
CA ARG A 62 -10.42 4.03 -18.96
C ARG A 62 -11.77 3.64 -19.55
N ASP A 63 -11.73 2.87 -20.64
CA ASP A 63 -12.92 2.57 -21.43
C ASP A 63 -13.57 1.28 -20.92
N CYS A 64 -14.85 1.35 -20.57
CA CYS A 64 -15.53 0.23 -19.92
C CYS A 64 -16.31 -0.61 -20.94
N ALA A 65 -15.82 -1.82 -21.20
CA ALA A 65 -16.64 -2.91 -21.72
C ALA A 65 -17.09 -3.78 -20.53
N PRO A 66 -18.37 -3.70 -20.10
CA PRO A 66 -18.84 -4.46 -18.94
C PRO A 66 -18.69 -5.97 -19.15
N VAL A 67 -18.16 -6.67 -18.14
CA VAL A 67 -18.04 -8.14 -18.18
C VAL A 67 -19.34 -8.85 -17.79
N ALA A 68 -20.27 -8.11 -17.20
CA ALA A 68 -21.57 -8.59 -16.75
C ALA A 68 -22.56 -7.40 -16.67
N PRO A 69 -23.89 -7.64 -16.68
CA PRO A 69 -24.89 -6.57 -16.63
C PRO A 69 -25.01 -5.90 -15.26
N GLY A 70 -24.46 -6.52 -14.21
CA GLY A 70 -24.52 -6.05 -12.84
C GLY A 70 -23.77 -4.74 -12.61
N ARG A 71 -24.25 -3.96 -11.64
CA ARG A 71 -23.56 -2.79 -11.09
C ARG A 71 -23.47 -2.90 -9.58
N TYR A 72 -22.46 -2.29 -9.03
CA TYR A 72 -22.12 -2.33 -7.62
C TYR A 72 -22.21 -0.95 -6.98
N ARG A 73 -22.34 -0.96 -5.66
CA ARG A 73 -22.30 0.22 -4.79
C ARG A 73 -20.90 0.35 -4.22
N GLY A 74 -20.48 1.58 -3.93
CA GLY A 74 -19.30 1.83 -3.09
C GLY A 74 -19.61 1.51 -1.63
N ASP A 75 -20.65 2.15 -1.07
CA ASP A 75 -21.16 1.83 0.26
C ASP A 75 -22.58 1.24 0.27
N ALA A 76 -22.94 0.63 1.40
CA ALA A 76 -24.33 0.31 1.71
C ALA A 76 -25.24 1.55 1.64
N GLY A 77 -26.38 1.42 0.95
CA GLY A 77 -27.35 2.52 0.79
C GLY A 77 -27.01 3.52 -0.32
N ARG A 78 -25.86 3.40 -1.00
CA ARG A 78 -25.53 4.19 -2.20
C ARG A 78 -26.17 3.63 -3.46
N PRO A 79 -26.32 4.42 -4.54
CA PRO A 79 -26.70 3.89 -5.86
C PRO A 79 -25.75 2.80 -6.36
N ALA A 80 -26.26 1.89 -7.19
CA ALA A 80 -25.46 0.83 -7.81
C ALA A 80 -25.09 1.30 -9.21
N ASP A 81 -24.06 2.12 -9.29
CA ASP A 81 -23.63 2.79 -10.51
C ASP A 81 -22.23 2.34 -10.98
N ILE A 82 -21.48 1.60 -10.15
CA ILE A 82 -20.13 1.12 -10.46
C ILE A 82 -20.20 -0.11 -11.38
N PRO A 83 -19.78 -0.02 -12.66
CA PRO A 83 -19.69 -1.19 -13.52
C PRO A 83 -18.40 -1.97 -13.25
N VAL A 84 -18.44 -3.28 -13.49
CA VAL A 84 -17.24 -4.11 -13.60
C VAL A 84 -16.90 -4.26 -15.08
N CYS A 85 -15.75 -3.73 -15.47
CA CYS A 85 -15.29 -3.65 -16.85
C CYS A 85 -14.22 -4.71 -17.10
N GLY A 86 -13.92 -5.02 -18.36
CA GLY A 86 -12.84 -5.96 -18.65
C GLY A 86 -12.23 -5.83 -20.03
N THR A 87 -11.02 -6.37 -20.13
CA THR A 87 -10.28 -6.63 -21.37
C THR A 87 -10.05 -8.15 -21.47
N PRO A 88 -9.39 -8.67 -22.52
CA PRO A 88 -8.94 -10.06 -22.52
C PRO A 88 -8.07 -10.43 -21.30
N ASP A 89 -7.22 -9.51 -20.83
CA ASP A 89 -6.20 -9.78 -19.80
C ASP A 89 -6.61 -9.41 -18.37
N ALA A 90 -7.60 -8.51 -18.18
CA ALA A 90 -7.94 -8.00 -16.86
C ALA A 90 -9.43 -7.75 -16.68
N VAL A 91 -9.87 -7.74 -15.41
CA VAL A 91 -11.13 -7.17 -14.96
C VAL A 91 -10.80 -5.94 -14.12
N PHE A 92 -11.55 -4.84 -14.27
CA PHE A 92 -11.29 -3.63 -13.52
C PHE A 92 -12.55 -2.84 -13.19
N TRP A 93 -12.47 -2.07 -12.11
CA TRP A 93 -13.50 -1.13 -11.68
C TRP A 93 -12.85 0.04 -10.94
N LYS A 94 -13.59 1.15 -10.83
CA LYS A 94 -13.19 2.32 -10.06
C LYS A 94 -14.21 2.56 -8.95
N ALA A 95 -13.74 2.64 -7.72
CA ALA A 95 -14.58 2.76 -6.53
C ALA A 95 -13.91 3.65 -5.47
N ASP A 96 -14.53 3.71 -4.30
CA ASP A 96 -13.93 4.00 -2.99
C ASP A 96 -12.90 2.94 -2.59
N LEU A 97 -12.32 3.15 -1.40
CA LEU A 97 -11.64 2.11 -0.63
C LEU A 97 -12.04 2.25 0.83
N ASP A 98 -12.84 1.29 1.30
CA ASP A 98 -13.07 0.98 2.70
C ASP A 98 -11.99 0.02 3.20
N VAL A 99 -11.54 0.24 4.43
CA VAL A 99 -10.48 -0.58 5.03
C VAL A 99 -11.11 -1.83 5.61
N ASP A 100 -10.76 -2.97 5.02
CA ASP A 100 -11.07 -4.28 5.54
C ASP A 100 -9.96 -4.73 6.50
N CYS A 101 -10.33 -5.00 7.75
CA CYS A 101 -9.43 -5.45 8.80
C CYS A 101 -9.58 -6.95 9.10
N ASP A 102 -10.37 -7.70 8.33
CA ASP A 102 -10.64 -9.10 8.57
C ASP A 102 -9.38 -9.98 8.49
N GLY A 103 -9.40 -11.07 9.25
CA GLY A 103 -8.33 -12.06 9.30
C GLY A 103 -7.66 -12.18 10.66
N ARG A 104 -6.33 -12.16 10.68
CA ARG A 104 -5.55 -12.40 11.91
C ARG A 104 -5.63 -11.17 12.82
N PRO A 105 -6.03 -11.32 14.09
CA PRO A 105 -6.05 -10.19 15.01
C PRO A 105 -4.62 -9.69 15.26
N GLY A 106 -4.43 -8.40 15.12
CA GLY A 106 -3.18 -7.69 15.41
C GLY A 106 -3.42 -6.43 16.24
N ALA A 107 -2.48 -5.48 16.20
CA ALA A 107 -2.54 -4.27 17.00
C ALA A 107 -3.50 -3.20 16.44
N ARG A 108 -3.73 -3.21 15.12
CA ARG A 108 -4.54 -2.25 14.37
C ARG A 108 -5.85 -2.86 13.84
N CYS A 109 -5.87 -4.16 13.56
CA CYS A 109 -7.02 -4.91 13.11
C CYS A 109 -7.42 -5.94 14.17
N ASN A 110 -8.46 -5.62 14.93
CA ASN A 110 -9.06 -6.48 15.94
C ASN A 110 -10.45 -5.93 16.34
N ARG A 111 -11.20 -6.71 17.13
CA ARG A 111 -12.56 -6.34 17.60
C ARG A 111 -12.64 -5.01 18.38
N ALA A 112 -11.54 -4.54 18.98
CA ALA A 112 -11.54 -3.28 19.70
C ALA A 112 -11.38 -2.10 18.74
N THR A 113 -10.55 -2.25 17.71
CA THR A 113 -10.26 -1.19 16.74
C THR A 113 -11.27 -1.15 15.59
N ASP A 114 -11.94 -2.26 15.28
CA ASP A 114 -12.93 -2.38 14.22
C ASP A 114 -14.18 -3.17 14.70
N PRO A 115 -15.39 -2.57 14.71
CA PRO A 115 -16.62 -3.27 15.07
C PRO A 115 -17.06 -4.35 14.08
N ALA A 116 -16.67 -4.22 12.81
CA ALA A 116 -17.01 -5.16 11.74
C ALA A 116 -16.05 -6.36 11.69
N PHE A 117 -14.92 -6.27 12.40
CA PHE A 117 -13.85 -7.27 12.37
C PHE A 117 -14.32 -8.72 12.57
N THR A 118 -13.91 -9.56 11.63
CA THR A 118 -14.00 -11.01 11.68
C THR A 118 -12.60 -11.62 11.75
N ALA A 119 -12.43 -12.63 12.61
CA ALA A 119 -11.14 -13.32 12.77
C ALA A 119 -10.88 -14.36 11.65
N SER A 120 -11.29 -14.07 10.41
CA SER A 120 -11.24 -14.95 9.26
C SER A 120 -11.25 -14.16 7.96
N THR A 121 -10.64 -14.70 6.92
CA THR A 121 -10.73 -14.21 5.53
C THR A 121 -11.24 -15.34 4.63
N ALA A 122 -11.87 -15.03 3.49
CA ALA A 122 -12.36 -16.03 2.54
C ALA A 122 -11.24 -16.93 1.98
N PHE A 123 -10.01 -16.42 1.92
CA PHE A 123 -8.83 -17.18 1.52
C PHE A 123 -7.80 -17.21 2.64
N THR A 124 -7.05 -18.30 2.74
CA THR A 124 -6.07 -18.51 3.81
C THR A 124 -4.64 -18.37 3.30
N GLN A 125 -3.73 -18.16 4.23
CA GLN A 125 -2.29 -18.35 4.04
C GLN A 125 -1.97 -19.80 3.64
N SER A 126 -0.74 -20.04 3.20
CA SER A 126 -0.23 -21.39 2.88
C SER A 126 -0.23 -22.35 4.07
N ASP A 127 -0.21 -21.83 5.31
CA ASP A 127 -0.32 -22.60 6.54
C ASP A 127 -1.75 -22.77 7.08
N GLY A 128 -2.76 -22.35 6.29
CA GLY A 128 -4.18 -22.49 6.62
C GLY A 128 -4.73 -21.44 7.60
N ARG A 129 -3.90 -20.50 8.09
CA ARG A 129 -4.40 -19.39 8.90
C ARG A 129 -5.08 -18.32 8.02
N PRO A 130 -6.00 -17.50 8.57
CA PRO A 130 -6.48 -16.30 7.89
C PRO A 130 -5.33 -15.37 7.47
N LEU A 131 -5.57 -14.46 6.53
CA LEU A 131 -4.58 -13.47 6.13
C LEU A 131 -4.35 -12.42 7.23
N ASP A 132 -3.21 -11.73 7.20
CA ASP A 132 -2.86 -10.64 8.13
C ASP A 132 -3.06 -9.29 7.42
N ALA A 133 -4.22 -8.65 7.64
CA ALA A 133 -4.59 -7.38 6.99
C ALA A 133 -3.61 -6.23 7.28
N GLU A 134 -2.92 -6.27 8.43
CA GLU A 134 -1.92 -5.25 8.81
C GLU A 134 -0.63 -5.37 8.02
N ARG A 135 -0.35 -6.53 7.40
CA ARG A 135 0.93 -6.80 6.73
C ARG A 135 0.83 -7.12 5.25
N LEU A 136 -0.28 -7.70 4.81
CA LEU A 136 -0.46 -8.16 3.44
C LEU A 136 -1.42 -7.21 2.70
N PRO A 137 -0.97 -6.53 1.63
CA PRO A 137 -1.87 -5.86 0.71
C PRO A 137 -2.79 -6.87 0.03
N TYR A 138 -4.08 -6.77 0.32
CA TYR A 138 -5.11 -7.53 -0.39
C TYR A 138 -6.28 -6.63 -0.77
N ILE A 139 -7.00 -7.04 -1.82
CA ILE A 139 -8.29 -6.49 -2.19
C ILE A 139 -9.39 -7.49 -1.85
N VAL A 140 -10.60 -6.96 -1.70
CA VAL A 140 -11.81 -7.75 -1.52
C VAL A 140 -12.61 -7.73 -2.82
N VAL A 141 -12.99 -8.90 -3.30
CA VAL A 141 -13.90 -9.01 -4.46
C VAL A 141 -15.33 -9.22 -3.97
N PRO A 142 -16.36 -8.76 -4.68
CA PRO A 142 -17.74 -9.00 -4.28
C PRO A 142 -18.08 -10.49 -4.33
N GLY A 143 -18.97 -10.91 -3.44
CA GLY A 143 -19.60 -12.22 -3.50
C GLY A 143 -20.19 -12.50 -4.89
N ALA A 144 -19.82 -13.64 -5.48
CA ALA A 144 -20.27 -14.02 -6.82
C ALA A 144 -21.79 -14.24 -6.88
N ASP A 145 -22.45 -13.59 -7.82
CA ASP A 145 -23.89 -13.66 -8.05
C ASP A 145 -24.26 -13.40 -9.51
N ALA A 146 -25.55 -13.16 -9.78
CA ALA A 146 -26.03 -12.85 -11.14
C ALA A 146 -25.53 -11.49 -11.66
N ALA A 147 -25.06 -10.60 -10.77
CA ALA A 147 -24.48 -9.32 -11.16
C ALA A 147 -23.08 -9.53 -11.74
N TRP A 148 -22.26 -10.38 -11.12
CA TRP A 148 -20.98 -10.85 -11.66
C TRP A 148 -20.45 -12.05 -10.85
N ASN A 149 -19.87 -13.03 -11.56
CA ASN A 149 -19.13 -14.14 -10.97
C ASN A 149 -17.64 -14.03 -11.33
N HIS A 150 -16.84 -13.56 -10.38
CA HIS A 150 -15.40 -13.35 -10.58
C HIS A 150 -14.65 -14.62 -11.01
N ARG A 151 -15.14 -15.81 -10.63
CA ARG A 151 -14.51 -17.09 -10.98
C ARG A 151 -14.53 -17.40 -12.47
N ASP A 152 -15.52 -16.89 -13.19
CA ASP A 152 -15.64 -17.08 -14.65
C ASP A 152 -14.51 -16.36 -15.43
N HIS A 153 -13.74 -15.52 -14.73
CA HIS A 153 -12.57 -14.82 -15.26
C HIS A 153 -11.25 -15.35 -14.68
N GLY A 154 -11.28 -16.52 -14.02
CA GLY A 154 -10.11 -17.11 -13.37
C GLY A 154 -9.60 -16.29 -12.19
N ILE A 155 -10.45 -15.45 -11.57
CA ILE A 155 -10.12 -14.70 -10.36
C ILE A 155 -10.47 -15.57 -9.16
N THR A 156 -9.48 -15.83 -8.32
CA THR A 156 -9.58 -16.65 -7.09
C THR A 156 -8.68 -16.07 -6.00
N GLY A 157 -8.66 -16.66 -4.81
CA GLY A 157 -7.70 -16.26 -3.77
C GLY A 157 -6.26 -16.26 -4.26
N GLY A 158 -5.49 -15.23 -3.96
CA GLY A 158 -4.12 -15.11 -4.47
C GLY A 158 -4.02 -14.64 -5.93
N SER A 159 -5.12 -14.43 -6.66
CA SER A 159 -5.07 -13.68 -7.92
C SER A 159 -4.53 -12.28 -7.66
N VAL A 160 -3.77 -11.73 -8.61
CA VAL A 160 -3.01 -10.50 -8.39
C VAL A 160 -3.73 -9.32 -9.02
N ALA A 161 -3.79 -8.22 -8.28
CA ALA A 161 -4.33 -6.96 -8.72
C ALA A 161 -3.25 -5.86 -8.71
N ALA A 162 -3.29 -4.98 -9.68
CA ALA A 162 -2.73 -3.64 -9.55
C ALA A 162 -3.83 -2.71 -9.02
N VAL A 163 -3.53 -1.98 -7.96
CA VAL A 163 -4.43 -1.00 -7.34
C VAL A 163 -3.82 0.37 -7.49
N VAL A 164 -4.56 1.28 -8.12
CA VAL A 164 -4.09 2.62 -8.45
C VAL A 164 -4.89 3.64 -7.65
N TYR A 165 -4.18 4.51 -6.94
CA TYR A 165 -4.77 5.68 -6.31
C TYR A 165 -3.83 6.87 -6.51
N ARG A 166 -4.34 7.92 -7.17
CA ARG A 166 -3.55 9.08 -7.63
C ARG A 166 -2.38 8.62 -8.51
N ASP A 167 -1.16 8.95 -8.14
CA ASP A 167 0.09 8.60 -8.82
C ASP A 167 0.72 7.29 -8.30
N ARG A 168 0.08 6.62 -7.35
CA ARG A 168 0.61 5.40 -6.71
C ARG A 168 0.00 4.15 -7.32
N VAL A 169 0.87 3.17 -7.57
CA VAL A 169 0.50 1.80 -7.93
C VAL A 169 0.98 0.88 -6.81
N ARG A 170 0.08 0.02 -6.32
CA ARG A 170 0.41 -1.08 -5.40
C ARG A 170 -0.12 -2.39 -5.95
N TYR A 171 0.56 -3.48 -5.60
CA TYR A 171 0.15 -4.81 -6.01
C TYR A 171 -0.37 -5.55 -4.80
N ALA A 172 -1.52 -6.18 -4.98
CA ALA A 172 -2.26 -6.84 -3.92
C ALA A 172 -2.77 -8.19 -4.42
N VAL A 173 -2.99 -9.11 -3.49
CA VAL A 173 -3.71 -10.35 -3.80
C VAL A 173 -5.21 -10.15 -3.63
N VAL A 174 -6.03 -10.97 -4.29
CA VAL A 174 -7.42 -11.17 -3.89
C VAL A 174 -7.39 -11.98 -2.60
N GLY A 175 -7.70 -11.33 -1.49
CA GLY A 175 -7.56 -11.90 -0.14
C GLY A 175 -8.87 -12.27 0.53
N ASP A 176 -9.95 -11.57 0.18
CA ASP A 176 -11.27 -11.81 0.75
C ASP A 176 -12.40 -11.72 -0.28
N VAL A 177 -13.59 -12.12 0.15
CA VAL A 177 -14.86 -12.02 -0.58
C VAL A 177 -15.86 -11.27 0.30
N GLY A 178 -16.18 -10.06 -0.13
CA GLY A 178 -17.08 -9.15 0.57
C GLY A 178 -18.55 -9.44 0.30
N PRO A 179 -19.46 -8.60 0.83
CA PRO A 179 -20.88 -8.71 0.58
C PRO A 179 -21.21 -8.62 -0.92
N ARG A 180 -22.35 -9.20 -1.29
CA ARG A 180 -22.88 -9.08 -2.66
C ARG A 180 -23.34 -7.65 -2.91
N GLY A 181 -23.07 -7.12 -4.10
CA GLY A 181 -23.55 -5.81 -4.54
C GLY A 181 -22.77 -4.60 -4.02
N VAL A 182 -21.67 -4.80 -3.28
CA VAL A 182 -20.74 -3.75 -2.83
C VAL A 182 -19.32 -4.07 -3.32
N VAL A 183 -18.55 -3.05 -3.68
CA VAL A 183 -17.13 -3.14 -4.07
C VAL A 183 -16.38 -1.95 -3.50
N GLY A 184 -15.05 -2.05 -3.45
CA GLY A 184 -14.21 -0.95 -2.96
C GLY A 184 -13.68 -1.23 -1.56
N GLU A 185 -13.27 -2.46 -1.28
CA GLU A 185 -12.70 -2.84 0.02
C GLU A 185 -11.24 -3.32 -0.18
N GLY A 186 -10.39 -3.04 0.81
CA GLY A 186 -8.99 -3.46 0.77
C GLY A 186 -8.31 -3.40 2.15
N SER A 187 -7.22 -4.15 2.30
CA SER A 187 -6.59 -4.34 3.60
C SER A 187 -5.99 -3.06 4.19
N TYR A 188 -5.81 -3.05 5.52
CA TYR A 188 -5.06 -2.01 6.23
C TYR A 188 -3.71 -1.69 5.55
N ALA A 189 -2.91 -2.73 5.24
CA ALA A 189 -1.62 -2.57 4.59
C ALA A 189 -1.74 -1.93 3.20
N LEU A 190 -2.74 -2.33 2.41
CA LEU A 190 -2.97 -1.74 1.09
C LEU A 190 -3.31 -0.24 1.20
N ALA A 191 -4.21 0.12 2.12
CA ALA A 191 -4.59 1.51 2.34
C ALA A 191 -3.39 2.37 2.74
N GLU A 192 -2.59 1.91 3.72
CA GLU A 192 -1.39 2.60 4.19
C GLU A 192 -0.41 2.87 3.03
N GLU A 193 -0.17 1.87 2.20
CA GLU A 193 0.77 1.96 1.08
C GLU A 193 0.33 2.88 -0.05
N LEU A 194 -0.98 2.93 -0.30
CA LEU A 194 -1.60 3.89 -1.21
C LEU A 194 -1.62 5.31 -0.62
N GLY A 195 -1.21 5.50 0.63
CA GLY A 195 -1.30 6.80 1.31
C GLY A 195 -2.75 7.19 1.65
N ILE A 196 -3.62 6.20 1.80
CA ILE A 196 -4.99 6.33 2.29
C ILE A 196 -4.93 6.10 3.81
N ARG A 197 -5.75 6.81 4.58
CA ARG A 197 -5.81 6.62 6.04
C ARG A 197 -6.29 5.18 6.30
N PRO A 198 -5.49 4.30 6.92
CA PRO A 198 -5.83 2.87 7.04
C PRO A 198 -6.71 2.57 8.27
N ASP A 199 -7.40 3.58 8.81
CA ASP A 199 -8.24 3.40 9.99
C ASP A 199 -9.56 2.69 9.59
N PRO A 200 -9.90 1.52 10.17
CA PRO A 200 -11.10 0.77 9.76
C PRO A 200 -12.43 1.44 10.12
N ARG A 201 -12.43 2.48 10.97
CA ARG A 201 -13.66 3.19 11.37
C ARG A 201 -13.88 4.49 10.62
N ALA A 202 -12.79 5.20 10.36
CA ALA A 202 -12.83 6.58 9.85
C ALA A 202 -11.80 6.86 8.75
N GLY A 203 -11.12 5.83 8.28
CA GLY A 203 -10.17 5.88 7.19
C GLY A 203 -10.83 5.69 5.84
N GLY A 204 -10.06 5.16 4.89
CA GLY A 204 -10.51 4.97 3.53
C GLY A 204 -10.51 6.24 2.69
N VAL A 205 -11.09 6.12 1.50
CA VAL A 205 -11.31 7.23 0.56
C VAL A 205 -12.63 7.03 -0.18
N PRO A 206 -13.47 8.07 -0.36
CA PRO A 206 -14.82 7.90 -0.92
C PRO A 206 -14.87 7.66 -2.44
N SER A 207 -13.74 7.75 -3.14
CA SER A 207 -13.62 7.42 -4.57
C SER A 207 -12.17 7.52 -5.03
N GLY A 208 -11.91 7.06 -6.26
CA GLY A 208 -10.66 7.34 -6.97
C GLY A 208 -9.69 6.18 -7.00
N VAL A 209 -10.05 5.04 -6.39
CA VAL A 209 -9.23 3.83 -6.43
C VAL A 209 -9.66 2.99 -7.63
N THR A 210 -8.70 2.64 -8.48
CA THR A 210 -8.92 1.73 -9.61
C THR A 210 -8.28 0.39 -9.30
N TYR A 211 -9.12 -0.65 -9.31
CA TYR A 211 -8.74 -2.03 -9.08
C TYR A 211 -8.61 -2.71 -10.44
N ILE A 212 -7.44 -3.30 -10.74
CA ILE A 212 -7.19 -4.02 -12.00
C ILE A 212 -6.72 -5.42 -11.64
N VAL A 213 -7.62 -6.40 -11.72
CA VAL A 213 -7.34 -7.80 -11.40
C VAL A 213 -6.96 -8.54 -12.67
N PHE A 214 -5.76 -9.11 -12.69
CA PHE A 214 -5.25 -9.82 -13.86
C PHE A 214 -5.86 -11.22 -13.94
N LYS A 215 -6.53 -11.52 -15.05
CA LYS A 215 -7.26 -12.77 -15.27
C LYS A 215 -6.31 -13.97 -15.28
N GLY A 216 -6.73 -15.06 -14.64
CA GLY A 216 -5.94 -16.29 -14.56
C GLY A 216 -4.61 -16.17 -13.82
N SER A 217 -4.35 -15.04 -13.16
CA SER A 217 -3.16 -14.87 -12.31
C SER A 217 -3.37 -15.52 -10.95
N ARG A 218 -2.27 -15.95 -10.34
CA ARG A 218 -2.21 -16.45 -8.96
C ARG A 218 -0.78 -16.41 -8.45
N VAL A 219 -0.61 -16.14 -7.15
CA VAL A 219 0.61 -16.49 -6.40
C VAL A 219 0.39 -17.77 -5.60
N ASP A 220 1.42 -18.61 -5.50
CA ASP A 220 1.32 -19.90 -4.79
C ASP A 220 1.26 -19.70 -3.27
N THR A 221 2.10 -18.79 -2.74
CA THR A 221 2.10 -18.40 -1.33
C THR A 221 1.42 -17.04 -1.21
N VAL A 222 0.14 -17.03 -0.83
CA VAL A 222 -0.72 -15.83 -0.80
C VAL A 222 -0.15 -14.74 0.11
N GLU A 223 0.47 -15.13 1.23
CA GLU A 223 1.11 -14.23 2.18
C GLU A 223 2.49 -13.72 1.74
N ASP A 224 3.06 -14.21 0.64
CA ASP A 224 4.29 -13.68 0.07
C ASP A 224 3.97 -12.39 -0.70
N ARG A 225 3.97 -11.29 0.06
CA ARG A 225 3.84 -9.92 -0.46
C ARG A 225 4.79 -9.65 -1.62
N SER A 226 6.06 -10.08 -1.52
CA SER A 226 7.05 -9.82 -2.56
C SER A 226 6.77 -10.63 -3.82
N ALA A 227 6.17 -11.82 -3.72
CA ALA A 227 5.68 -12.56 -4.88
C ALA A 227 4.51 -11.86 -5.56
N ALA A 228 3.59 -11.25 -4.79
CA ALA A 228 2.50 -10.44 -5.33
C ALA A 228 3.04 -9.20 -6.06
N GLU A 229 4.01 -8.50 -5.49
CA GLU A 229 4.68 -7.35 -6.12
C GLU A 229 5.38 -7.74 -7.44
N ARG A 230 6.24 -8.76 -7.43
CA ARG A 230 6.95 -9.23 -8.64
C ARG A 230 6.00 -9.72 -9.73
N THR A 231 4.93 -10.41 -9.34
CA THR A 231 3.94 -10.94 -10.29
C THR A 231 3.06 -9.83 -10.84
N GLY A 232 2.59 -8.94 -9.97
CA GLY A 232 1.76 -7.81 -10.34
C GLY A 232 2.48 -6.86 -11.30
N GLU A 233 3.75 -6.54 -11.02
CA GLU A 233 4.53 -5.67 -11.91
C GLU A 233 4.72 -6.30 -13.29
N ARG A 234 5.05 -7.59 -13.36
CA ARG A 234 5.18 -8.32 -14.63
C ARG A 234 3.87 -8.31 -15.43
N LEU A 235 2.74 -8.53 -14.77
CA LEU A 235 1.43 -8.56 -15.41
C LEU A 235 0.97 -7.16 -15.83
N ALA A 236 1.25 -6.14 -15.03
CA ALA A 236 0.99 -4.74 -15.35
C ALA A 236 1.75 -4.30 -16.60
N ARG A 237 3.04 -4.65 -16.73
CA ARG A 237 3.81 -4.37 -17.96
C ARG A 237 3.17 -5.00 -19.18
N ARG A 238 2.75 -6.28 -19.10
CA ARG A 238 2.05 -6.96 -20.20
C ARG A 238 0.74 -6.26 -20.56
N PHE A 239 -0.05 -5.88 -19.55
CA PHE A 239 -1.31 -5.19 -19.73
C PHE A 239 -1.15 -3.84 -20.43
N LEU A 240 -0.06 -3.10 -20.15
CA LEU A 240 0.25 -1.85 -20.84
C LEU A 240 0.60 -2.06 -22.33
N THR A 241 1.23 -3.18 -22.67
CA THR A 241 1.67 -3.51 -24.03
C THR A 241 0.64 -4.29 -24.86
N ALA A 242 -0.41 -4.84 -24.23
CA ALA A 242 -1.47 -5.57 -24.94
C ALA A 242 -2.24 -4.63 -25.88
N SER A 243 -2.64 -5.10 -27.05
CA SER A 243 -3.36 -4.29 -28.06
C SER A 243 -4.83 -4.07 -27.69
#